data_AF-A0A1I1KU45-F1
#
_entry.id   AF-A0A1I1KU45-F1
#
_cell.length_a   1.000
_cell.length_b   1.000
_cell.length_c   1.000
_cell.angle_alpha   90.00
_cell.angle_beta   90.00
_cell.angle_gamma   90.00
#
_symmetry.space_group_name_H-M   'P 1'
#
loop_
_entity.id
_entity.type
_entity.pdbx_description
1 polymer ?
#
loop_
_entity_poly.entity_id
_entity_poly.type
_entity_poly.pdbx_seq_one_letter_code
_entity_poly.pdbx_strand_id
1 'polypeptide(L)'
;MLYPNRSTHTVIIDRACGTGKTTEMLASLQPDRKYLLVTPSLTEIDRFIKDAPDYVEIAAPKEGQGPKLIQLEKLLEQGHSVAITHKLFFMTLRLAHLMTDYEIIVDEAPNPVTCITTIDADAFNEAVVGGGYATICPETRQVHPTMKWIKWQREMFDNDGEPIYSSKLHPDIYKPAIQGQLHVGESGIFAVATPNQVLLAGRSLTVMTFLSEGTYIRAYLDMLAQSHPKAAFTVIEETPIDWRMQARELVAVEELALPKHVSLSFSRQTRRSTDTTCKSIGSALKNLLYRRWKGVERTNIILTCARDKWFEDRKGRYAGQWAKYSRMFGRDYGKDGVQWLPNKTRGTNDYKYASHAIYLYSMSPNPMVQNFLGVSGQGFADRYALAEMVQWIWRTRVRDGLPVVVAIPDKRMRTIFEGWLNNTDEIIDLVEAA
;
A
#
# COMPACT_ATOMS: atom_id res chain seq x y z
N MET A 1 20.98 4.80 10.62
CA MET A 1 21.46 6.21 10.51
C MET A 1 20.79 6.82 9.29
N LEU A 2 19.88 7.80 9.40
CA LEU A 2 19.00 8.20 8.28
C LEU A 2 19.68 8.96 7.13
N TYR A 3 20.90 9.43 7.37
CA TYR A 3 21.82 9.90 6.34
C TYR A 3 22.97 8.93 6.18
N PRO A 4 22.72 7.75 5.61
CA PRO A 4 23.83 6.87 5.24
C PRO A 4 24.71 7.62 4.24
N ASN A 5 26.01 7.36 4.26
CA ASN A 5 26.86 7.81 3.17
C ASN A 5 26.32 7.20 1.87
N ARG A 6 25.85 8.04 0.94
CA ARG A 6 25.07 7.57 -0.21
C ARG A 6 25.98 7.38 -1.42
N SER A 7 26.04 6.16 -1.94
CA SER A 7 26.64 5.84 -3.23
C SER A 7 25.65 5.94 -4.39
N THR A 8 24.35 5.97 -4.08
CA THR A 8 23.24 6.03 -5.04
C THR A 8 22.26 7.15 -4.69
N HIS A 9 21.53 7.64 -5.70
CA HIS A 9 20.48 8.63 -5.50
C HIS A 9 19.34 8.10 -4.60
N THR A 10 18.97 6.84 -4.84
CA THR A 10 17.82 6.19 -4.21
C THR A 10 18.30 5.18 -3.17
N VAL A 11 17.76 5.26 -1.96
CA VAL A 11 18.04 4.32 -0.87
C VAL A 11 16.73 3.74 -0.35
N ILE A 12 16.69 2.42 -0.16
CA ILE A 12 15.65 1.75 0.62
C ILE A 12 16.21 1.46 2.00
N ILE A 13 15.57 1.98 3.04
CA ILE A 13 15.84 1.59 4.42
C ILE A 13 14.85 0.48 4.75
N ASP A 14 15.35 -0.76 4.81
CA ASP A 14 14.59 -1.94 5.17
C ASP A 14 14.76 -2.22 6.66
N ARG A 15 13.78 -1.78 7.44
CA ARG A 15 13.83 -1.87 8.89
C ARG A 15 12.48 -2.26 9.46
N ALA A 16 12.51 -3.13 10.46
CA ALA A 16 11.34 -3.68 11.14
C ALA A 16 10.26 -2.67 11.58
N CYS A 17 9.02 -3.14 11.67
CA CYS A 17 7.90 -2.36 12.20
C CYS A 17 8.06 -2.14 13.72
N GLY A 18 7.66 -0.98 14.22
CA GLY A 18 7.70 -0.67 15.65
C GLY A 18 9.05 -0.19 16.21
N THR A 19 10.12 -0.15 15.40
CA THR A 19 11.48 0.24 15.85
C THR A 19 11.74 1.74 15.84
N GLY A 20 10.70 2.59 15.77
CA GLY A 20 10.86 4.05 15.83
C GLY A 20 11.32 4.72 14.54
N LYS A 21 11.26 4.04 13.38
CA LYS A 21 11.79 4.55 12.10
C LYS A 21 11.40 5.98 11.75
N THR A 22 10.10 6.26 11.78
CA THR A 22 9.57 7.57 11.42
C THR A 22 9.91 8.62 12.47
N THR A 23 9.98 8.24 13.75
CA THR A 23 10.38 9.12 14.84
C THR A 23 11.83 9.55 14.69
N GLU A 24 12.74 8.61 14.42
CA GLU A 24 14.14 8.94 14.13
C GLU A 24 14.28 9.79 12.87
N MET A 25 13.47 9.51 11.83
CA MET A 25 13.46 10.28 10.58
C MET A 25 13.15 11.75 10.85
N LEU A 26 12.08 12.02 11.58
CA LEU A 26 11.68 13.38 11.95
C LEU A 26 12.75 14.04 12.83
N ALA A 27 13.30 13.33 13.82
CA ALA A 27 14.36 13.86 14.67
C ALA A 27 15.66 14.21 13.91
N SER A 28 15.88 13.56 12.75
CA SER A 28 17.08 13.79 11.93
C SER A 28 16.98 14.98 10.97
N LEU A 29 15.81 15.61 10.82
CA LEU A 29 15.62 16.73 9.90
C LEU A 29 16.50 17.93 10.28
N GLN A 30 16.99 18.65 9.26
CA GLN A 30 17.91 19.78 9.40
C GLN A 30 17.30 21.05 8.80
N PRO A 31 17.47 22.23 9.45
CA PRO A 31 16.80 23.47 9.04
C PRO A 31 17.30 24.06 7.71
N ASP A 32 18.52 23.70 7.28
CA ASP A 32 19.16 24.15 6.04
C ASP A 32 18.79 23.29 4.82
N ARG A 33 17.92 22.29 5.00
CA ARG A 33 17.48 21.37 3.95
C ARG A 33 15.99 21.51 3.68
N LYS A 34 15.60 21.12 2.47
CA LYS A 34 14.19 21.07 2.03
C LYS A 34 13.74 19.63 1.95
N TYR A 35 12.60 19.33 2.54
CA TYR A 35 12.07 17.97 2.62
C TYR A 35 10.74 17.84 1.91
N LEU A 36 10.57 16.77 1.15
CA LEU A 36 9.27 16.29 0.71
C LEU A 36 8.99 14.97 1.42
N LEU A 37 8.20 15.05 2.49
CA LEU A 37 7.83 13.90 3.30
C LEU A 37 6.55 13.27 2.76
N VAL A 38 6.59 11.99 2.43
CA VAL A 38 5.53 11.29 1.70
C VAL A 38 5.04 10.13 2.56
N THR A 39 3.77 10.14 2.97
CA THR A 39 3.23 9.19 3.96
C THR A 39 1.88 8.60 3.54
N PRO A 40 1.40 7.45 4.08
CA PRO A 40 0.17 6.81 3.58
C PRO A 40 -1.12 7.59 3.83
N SER A 41 -1.21 8.38 4.90
CA SER A 41 -2.48 8.97 5.36
C SER A 41 -2.36 10.42 5.81
N LEU A 42 -3.51 11.10 5.92
CA LEU A 42 -3.59 12.47 6.44
C LEU A 42 -3.24 12.54 7.94
N THR A 43 -3.61 11.53 8.72
CA THR A 43 -3.28 11.47 10.15
C THR A 43 -1.77 11.41 10.39
N GLU A 44 -1.03 10.76 9.49
CA GLU A 44 0.43 10.74 9.57
C GLU A 44 1.04 12.09 9.19
N ILE A 45 0.42 12.85 8.28
CA ILE A 45 0.83 14.23 7.98
C ILE A 45 0.70 15.09 9.24
N ASP A 46 -0.42 15.00 9.94
CA ASP A 46 -0.62 15.73 11.20
C ASP A 46 0.44 15.34 12.24
N ARG A 47 0.79 14.05 12.32
CA ARG A 47 1.89 13.58 13.19
C ARG A 47 3.24 14.16 12.76
N PHE A 48 3.55 14.20 11.47
CA PHE A 48 4.84 14.72 10.99
C PHE A 48 4.99 16.19 11.35
N ILE A 49 3.93 16.99 11.17
CA ILE A 49 3.93 18.42 11.54
C ILE A 49 4.11 18.58 13.05
N LYS A 50 3.45 17.75 13.86
CA LYS A 50 3.49 17.84 15.32
C LYS A 50 4.85 17.40 15.90
N ASP A 51 5.42 16.33 15.37
CA ASP A 51 6.60 15.66 15.93
C ASP A 51 7.90 16.12 15.25
N ALA A 52 7.83 17.10 14.32
CA ALA A 52 9.00 17.74 13.75
C ALA A 52 9.83 18.47 14.82
N PRO A 53 11.16 18.58 14.66
CA PRO A 53 11.96 19.44 15.50
C PRO A 53 11.51 20.91 15.41
N ASP A 54 11.56 21.65 16.52
CA ASP A 54 11.08 23.05 16.61
C ASP A 54 11.73 24.00 15.58
N TYR A 55 12.91 23.65 15.06
CA TYR A 55 13.65 24.43 14.07
C TYR A 55 13.36 24.03 12.60
N VAL A 56 12.50 23.03 12.36
CA VAL A 56 12.06 22.61 11.02
C VAL A 56 10.55 22.77 10.89
N GLU A 57 10.12 23.78 10.15
CA GLU A 57 8.70 23.93 9.83
C GLU A 57 8.29 23.00 8.68
N ILE A 58 7.24 22.21 8.91
CA ILE A 58 6.64 21.34 7.89
C ILE A 58 5.26 21.88 7.54
N ALA A 59 5.07 22.24 6.28
CA ALA A 59 3.78 22.63 5.73
C ALA A 59 3.05 21.42 5.12
N ALA A 60 1.74 21.53 4.91
CA ALA A 60 0.96 20.55 4.18
C ALA A 60 -0.22 21.21 3.45
N PRO A 61 -0.60 20.73 2.24
CA PRO A 61 -1.84 21.13 1.61
C PRO A 61 -3.06 20.83 2.48
N LYS A 62 -3.97 21.79 2.69
CA LYS A 62 -5.15 21.68 3.57
C LYS A 62 -6.45 21.45 2.80
N GLU A 63 -7.39 20.76 3.43
CA GLU A 63 -8.70 20.48 2.81
C GLU A 63 -9.55 21.76 2.78
N GLY A 64 -10.41 21.91 1.77
CA GLY A 64 -11.23 23.11 1.60
C GLY A 64 -10.51 24.38 1.12
N GLN A 65 -9.19 24.35 0.91
CA GLN A 65 -8.40 25.51 0.45
C GLN A 65 -8.01 25.43 -1.04
N GLY A 66 -8.91 24.91 -1.88
CA GLY A 66 -8.68 24.69 -3.30
C GLY A 66 -7.89 23.43 -3.64
N PRO A 67 -7.50 23.23 -4.91
CA PRO A 67 -6.85 21.99 -5.35
C PRO A 67 -5.51 21.72 -4.64
N LYS A 68 -5.37 20.52 -4.07
CA LYS A 68 -4.18 20.10 -3.30
C LYS A 68 -2.87 20.22 -4.09
N LEU A 69 -2.90 19.99 -5.40
CA LEU A 69 -1.72 20.08 -6.25
C LEU A 69 -1.26 21.55 -6.43
N ILE A 70 -2.19 22.50 -6.52
CA ILE A 70 -1.89 23.94 -6.61
C ILE A 70 -1.33 24.46 -5.29
N GLN A 71 -1.91 24.00 -4.17
CA GLN A 71 -1.36 24.32 -2.85
C GLN A 71 0.07 23.78 -2.69
N LEU A 72 0.32 22.54 -3.12
CA LEU A 72 1.65 21.94 -3.10
C LEU A 72 2.64 22.73 -3.96
N GLU A 73 2.26 23.11 -5.19
CA GLU A 73 3.07 23.92 -6.09
C GLU A 73 3.55 25.21 -5.40
N LYS A 74 2.63 25.98 -4.78
CA LYS A 74 2.97 27.20 -4.04
C LYS A 74 3.94 26.96 -2.88
N LEU A 75 3.73 25.89 -2.12
CA LEU A 75 4.61 25.54 -1.00
C LEU A 75 6.02 25.19 -1.49
N LEU A 76 6.11 24.47 -2.61
CA LEU A 76 7.39 24.10 -3.23
C LEU A 76 8.13 25.33 -3.80
N GLU A 77 7.41 26.23 -4.48
CA GLU A 77 7.93 27.51 -4.99
C GLU A 77 8.50 28.40 -3.87
N GLN A 78 7.84 28.41 -2.72
CA GLN A 78 8.27 29.13 -1.52
C GLN A 78 9.44 28.45 -0.79
N GLY A 79 9.80 27.23 -1.19
CA GLY A 79 10.92 26.49 -0.61
C GLY A 79 10.62 25.86 0.76
N HIS A 80 9.35 25.71 1.14
CA HIS A 80 8.97 25.08 2.41
C HIS A 80 9.22 23.57 2.38
N SER A 81 9.59 22.99 3.52
CA SER A 81 9.47 21.54 3.69
C SER A 81 7.99 21.15 3.75
N VAL A 82 7.60 20.10 3.03
CA VAL A 82 6.19 19.74 2.83
C VAL A 82 5.93 18.26 3.15
N ALA A 83 4.85 17.98 3.87
CA ALA A 83 4.30 16.64 4.04
C ALA A 83 3.07 16.41 3.15
N ILE A 84 3.06 15.28 2.42
CA ILE A 84 1.99 14.89 1.49
C ILE A 84 1.68 13.39 1.57
N THR A 85 0.52 13.00 1.01
CA THR A 85 0.17 11.57 0.92
C THR A 85 0.85 10.89 -0.26
N HIS A 86 1.02 9.57 -0.19
CA HIS A 86 1.46 8.73 -1.34
C HIS A 86 0.66 9.01 -2.61
N LYS A 87 -0.66 9.17 -2.48
CA LYS A 87 -1.56 9.45 -3.61
C LYS A 87 -1.23 10.79 -4.28
N LEU A 88 -0.96 11.84 -3.50
CA LEU A 88 -0.59 13.14 -4.05
C LEU A 88 0.81 13.11 -4.67
N PHE A 89 1.75 12.39 -4.05
CA PHE A 89 3.12 12.24 -4.57
C PHE A 89 3.13 11.68 -5.99
N PHE A 90 2.35 10.65 -6.29
CA PHE A 90 2.29 10.10 -7.64
C PHE A 90 1.63 11.01 -8.69
N MET A 91 1.11 12.17 -8.28
CA MET A 91 0.52 13.18 -9.18
C MET A 91 1.48 14.35 -9.44
N THR A 92 2.69 14.36 -8.88
CA THR A 92 3.60 15.52 -8.90
C THR A 92 4.48 15.62 -10.15
N LEU A 93 4.21 14.85 -11.21
CA LEU A 93 5.03 14.89 -12.45
C LEU A 93 5.27 16.32 -12.94
N ARG A 94 4.21 17.15 -12.98
CA ARG A 94 4.31 18.55 -13.43
C ARG A 94 5.12 19.44 -12.49
N LEU A 95 5.28 19.03 -11.24
CA LEU A 95 6.03 19.74 -10.20
C LEU A 95 7.47 19.20 -10.06
N ALA A 96 7.89 18.23 -10.87
CA ALA A 96 9.21 17.58 -10.74
C ALA A 96 10.39 18.56 -10.72
N HIS A 97 10.30 19.62 -11.54
CA HIS A 97 11.32 20.67 -11.60
C HIS A 97 11.43 21.51 -10.32
N LEU A 98 10.37 21.59 -9.50
CA LEU A 98 10.37 22.32 -8.23
C LEU A 98 10.95 21.47 -7.08
N MET A 99 11.14 20.17 -7.29
CA MET A 99 11.61 19.22 -6.27
C MET A 99 13.13 18.99 -6.33
N THR A 100 13.85 19.58 -7.29
CA THR A 100 15.26 19.26 -7.58
C THR A 100 16.23 19.45 -6.41
N ASP A 101 15.95 20.37 -5.49
CA ASP A 101 16.76 20.61 -4.30
C ASP A 101 16.19 19.95 -3.02
N TYR A 102 15.12 19.16 -3.14
CA TYR A 102 14.47 18.49 -2.02
C TYR A 102 15.03 17.09 -1.74
N GLU A 103 15.07 16.72 -0.47
CA GLU A 103 15.20 15.34 -0.02
C GLU A 103 13.82 14.71 0.08
N ILE A 104 13.55 13.73 -0.78
CA ILE A 104 12.26 13.04 -0.81
C ILE A 104 12.35 11.84 0.12
N ILE A 105 11.51 11.81 1.15
CA ILE A 105 11.46 10.71 2.11
C ILE A 105 10.06 10.11 2.08
N VAL A 106 9.98 8.87 1.63
CA VAL A 106 8.74 8.10 1.57
C VAL A 106 8.68 7.15 2.76
N ASP A 107 7.76 7.41 3.68
CA ASP A 107 7.44 6.51 4.78
C ASP A 107 6.41 5.48 4.37
N GLU A 108 6.65 4.23 4.75
CA GLU A 108 5.98 3.01 4.31
C GLU A 108 6.03 2.81 2.78
N ALA A 109 6.37 1.61 2.29
CA ALA A 109 6.46 1.37 0.85
C ALA A 109 5.17 1.74 0.09
N PRO A 110 5.21 2.68 -0.87
CA PRO A 110 4.02 3.05 -1.62
C PRO A 110 3.75 2.02 -2.73
N ASN A 111 2.60 2.13 -3.39
CA ASN A 111 2.27 1.32 -4.56
C ASN A 111 2.43 2.16 -5.84
N PRO A 112 3.60 2.15 -6.50
CA PRO A 112 3.85 3.00 -7.66
C PRO A 112 3.09 2.55 -8.91
N VAL A 113 2.55 1.33 -8.90
CA VAL A 113 1.81 0.74 -10.02
C VAL A 113 0.43 0.30 -9.55
N THR A 114 -0.58 0.69 -10.32
CA THR A 114 -1.96 0.19 -10.20
C THR A 114 -2.46 -0.31 -11.55
N CYS A 115 -3.62 -0.95 -11.60
CA CYS A 115 -4.20 -1.43 -12.86
C CYS A 115 -5.62 -0.90 -13.06
N ILE A 116 -5.95 -0.63 -14.33
CA ILE A 116 -7.32 -0.35 -14.77
C ILE A 116 -7.82 -1.61 -15.48
N THR A 117 -8.90 -2.18 -14.97
CA THR A 117 -9.49 -3.43 -15.47
C THR A 117 -10.92 -3.25 -15.98
N THR A 118 -11.40 -2.01 -15.98
CA THR A 118 -12.77 -1.65 -16.38
C THR A 118 -12.91 -1.45 -17.88
N ILE A 119 -11.80 -1.39 -18.61
CA ILE A 119 -11.76 -1.12 -20.04
C ILE A 119 -11.18 -2.32 -20.75
N ASP A 120 -11.90 -2.74 -21.79
CA ASP A 120 -11.48 -3.83 -22.65
C ASP A 120 -10.32 -3.39 -23.56
N ALA A 121 -9.36 -4.31 -23.71
CA ALA A 121 -8.15 -4.16 -24.51
C ALA A 121 -8.43 -3.80 -25.98
N ASP A 122 -9.31 -4.58 -26.61
CA ASP A 122 -9.60 -4.48 -28.03
C ASP A 122 -10.43 -3.24 -28.28
N ALA A 123 -11.40 -2.96 -27.39
CA ALA A 123 -12.17 -1.72 -27.42
C ALA A 123 -11.26 -0.47 -27.32
N PHE A 124 -10.23 -0.51 -26.47
CA PHE A 124 -9.25 0.58 -26.41
C PHE A 124 -8.43 0.70 -27.69
N ASN A 125 -7.90 -0.41 -28.20
CA ASN A 125 -7.07 -0.39 -29.40
C ASN A 125 -7.88 0.10 -30.61
N GLU A 126 -9.11 -0.37 -30.80
CA GLU A 126 -9.97 0.06 -31.90
C GLU A 126 -10.36 1.54 -31.76
N ALA A 127 -10.93 1.93 -30.62
CA ALA A 127 -11.51 3.26 -30.46
C ALA A 127 -10.47 4.36 -30.23
N VAL A 128 -9.42 4.09 -29.45
CA VAL A 128 -8.41 5.10 -29.06
C VAL A 128 -7.25 5.13 -30.04
N VAL A 129 -6.60 3.98 -30.25
CA VAL A 129 -5.41 3.90 -31.10
C VAL A 129 -5.82 3.96 -32.57
N GLY A 130 -6.76 3.10 -33.01
CA GLY A 130 -7.33 3.12 -34.35
C GLY A 130 -8.05 4.42 -34.69
N GLY A 131 -8.67 5.06 -33.69
CA GLY A 131 -9.24 6.40 -33.81
C GLY A 131 -8.22 7.54 -33.90
N GLY A 132 -6.91 7.28 -33.76
CA GLY A 132 -5.84 8.28 -33.83
C GLY A 132 -5.76 9.21 -32.61
N TYR A 133 -6.37 8.83 -31.49
CA TYR A 133 -6.34 9.60 -30.24
C TYR A 133 -5.07 9.32 -29.43
N ALA A 134 -4.46 8.15 -29.57
CA ALA A 134 -3.19 7.82 -28.94
C ALA A 134 -2.28 6.99 -29.84
N THR A 135 -0.99 7.03 -29.55
CA THR A 135 -0.01 6.05 -30.03
C THR A 135 0.55 5.27 -28.84
N ILE A 136 1.16 4.11 -29.10
CA ILE A 136 1.81 3.29 -28.08
C ILE A 136 3.31 3.23 -28.41
N CYS A 137 4.17 3.58 -27.45
CA CYS A 137 5.62 3.40 -27.59
C CYS A 137 5.93 1.90 -27.72
N PRO A 138 6.57 1.44 -28.81
CA PRO A 138 6.87 0.03 -29.02
C PRO A 138 7.72 -0.60 -27.90
N GLU A 139 8.67 0.17 -27.37
CA GLU A 139 9.66 -0.30 -26.39
C GLU A 139 9.11 -0.31 -24.96
N THR A 140 8.45 0.78 -24.55
CA THR A 140 7.99 0.97 -23.16
C THR A 140 6.52 0.64 -22.95
N ARG A 141 5.79 0.40 -24.05
CA ARG A 141 4.34 0.18 -24.07
C ARG A 141 3.54 1.35 -23.48
N GLN A 142 4.15 2.51 -23.33
CA GLN A 142 3.53 3.72 -22.81
C GLN A 142 2.53 4.28 -23.84
N VAL A 143 1.36 4.73 -23.36
CA VAL A 143 0.35 5.40 -24.17
C VAL A 143 0.68 6.88 -24.27
N HIS A 144 0.87 7.36 -25.49
CA HIS A 144 1.08 8.78 -25.79
C HIS A 144 -0.18 9.39 -26.39
N PRO A 145 -0.88 10.31 -25.69
CA PRO A 145 -2.03 10.98 -26.27
C PRO A 145 -1.61 11.91 -27.42
N THR A 146 -2.38 11.92 -28.50
CA THR A 146 -2.17 12.84 -29.62
C THR A 146 -2.87 14.17 -29.35
N MET A 147 -2.51 15.22 -30.13
CA MET A 147 -3.22 16.49 -30.09
C MET A 147 -4.71 16.37 -30.38
N LYS A 148 -5.13 15.33 -31.13
CA LYS A 148 -6.53 15.04 -31.40
C LYS A 148 -7.29 14.72 -30.11
N TRP A 149 -6.72 13.87 -29.24
CA TRP A 149 -7.36 13.53 -27.96
C TRP A 149 -7.42 14.73 -27.01
N ILE A 150 -6.36 15.54 -26.99
CA ILE A 150 -6.29 16.75 -26.16
C ILE A 150 -7.33 17.79 -26.61
N LYS A 151 -7.45 18.05 -27.91
CA LYS A 151 -8.43 19.01 -28.45
C LYS A 151 -9.86 18.54 -28.22
N TRP A 152 -10.14 17.27 -28.50
CA TRP A 152 -11.47 16.68 -28.29
C TRP A 152 -11.95 16.81 -26.84
N GLN A 153 -11.05 16.70 -25.87
CA GLN A 153 -11.37 16.92 -24.44
C GLN A 153 -11.64 18.40 -24.10
N ARG A 154 -11.04 19.35 -24.83
CA ARG A 154 -11.25 20.80 -24.60
C ARG A 154 -12.47 21.37 -25.32
N GLU A 155 -13.07 20.63 -26.25
CA GLU A 155 -14.20 21.10 -27.08
C GLU A 155 -15.57 20.69 -26.53
N MET A 156 -15.62 19.91 -25.45
CA MET A 156 -16.86 19.44 -24.81
C MET A 156 -17.05 20.23 -23.52
N PHE A 157 -18.17 20.95 -23.37
CA PHE A 157 -18.51 21.74 -22.19
C PHE A 157 -19.94 21.49 -21.74
N ASP A 158 -20.20 21.50 -20.43
CA ASP A 158 -21.54 21.39 -19.87
C ASP A 158 -22.25 22.73 -19.90
N ASN A 159 -23.50 22.71 -19.46
CA ASN A 159 -24.34 23.90 -19.42
C ASN A 159 -23.77 24.99 -18.51
N ASP A 160 -22.82 24.65 -17.63
CA ASP A 160 -22.12 25.58 -16.73
C ASP A 160 -20.79 26.07 -17.31
N GLY A 161 -20.42 25.65 -18.54
CA GLY A 161 -19.17 26.01 -19.19
C GLY A 161 -17.95 25.23 -18.68
N GLU A 162 -18.18 24.17 -17.90
CA GLU A 162 -17.13 23.29 -17.42
C GLU A 162 -16.88 22.16 -18.43
N PRO A 163 -15.64 21.72 -18.67
CA PRO A 163 -15.36 20.69 -19.66
C PRO A 163 -16.11 19.37 -19.37
N ILE A 164 -16.91 18.86 -20.33
CA ILE A 164 -17.53 17.52 -20.23
C ILE A 164 -16.58 16.46 -20.74
N TYR A 165 -16.37 15.44 -19.92
CA TYR A 165 -15.76 14.19 -20.35
C TYR A 165 -16.76 13.36 -21.15
N SER A 166 -16.62 13.36 -22.48
CA SER A 166 -17.48 12.55 -23.36
C SER A 166 -17.39 11.06 -23.02
N SER A 167 -18.56 10.44 -22.84
CA SER A 167 -18.78 9.08 -22.31
C SER A 167 -18.26 7.92 -23.18
N LYS A 168 -17.48 8.20 -24.23
CA LYS A 168 -16.87 7.17 -25.10
C LYS A 168 -15.38 6.92 -24.82
N LEU A 169 -14.69 7.78 -24.07
CA LEU A 169 -13.29 7.59 -23.65
C LEU A 169 -13.14 7.92 -22.16
N HIS A 170 -12.99 6.89 -21.34
CA HIS A 170 -13.13 6.97 -19.88
C HIS A 170 -12.06 7.89 -19.25
N PRO A 171 -12.42 8.84 -18.35
CA PRO A 171 -11.46 9.70 -17.63
C PRO A 171 -10.31 8.92 -16.98
N ASP A 172 -10.61 7.70 -16.54
CA ASP A 172 -9.67 6.79 -15.89
C ASP A 172 -8.45 6.44 -16.76
N ILE A 173 -8.53 6.51 -18.09
CA ILE A 173 -7.36 6.29 -18.97
C ILE A 173 -6.77 7.57 -19.51
N TYR A 174 -7.60 8.58 -19.83
CA TYR A 174 -7.08 9.83 -20.39
C TYR A 174 -6.15 10.56 -19.43
N LYS A 175 -6.54 10.67 -18.15
CA LYS A 175 -5.75 11.39 -17.16
C LYS A 175 -4.40 10.70 -16.89
N PRO A 176 -4.32 9.37 -16.67
CA PRO A 176 -3.03 8.68 -16.63
C PRO A 176 -2.22 8.82 -17.92
N ALA A 177 -2.84 8.78 -19.10
CA ALA A 177 -2.12 8.91 -20.38
C ALA A 177 -1.44 10.28 -20.53
N ILE A 178 -2.15 11.39 -20.26
CA ILE A 178 -1.57 12.74 -20.35
C ILE A 178 -0.54 13.02 -19.25
N GLN A 179 -0.61 12.27 -18.15
CA GLN A 179 0.39 12.30 -17.08
C GLN A 179 1.57 11.33 -17.35
N GLY A 180 1.63 10.70 -18.53
CA GLY A 180 2.70 9.75 -18.88
C GLY A 180 2.73 8.50 -18.00
N GLN A 181 1.60 8.12 -17.40
CA GLN A 181 1.51 7.01 -16.45
C GLN A 181 0.91 5.75 -17.04
N LEU A 182 0.21 5.86 -18.17
CA LEU A 182 -0.55 4.75 -18.74
C LEU A 182 0.34 3.88 -19.63
N HIS A 183 0.38 2.58 -19.32
CA HIS A 183 1.04 1.55 -20.12
C HIS A 183 0.07 0.43 -20.47
N VAL A 184 0.22 -0.17 -21.66
CA VAL A 184 -0.64 -1.25 -22.15
C VAL A 184 0.13 -2.57 -22.19
N GLY A 185 -0.32 -3.55 -21.41
CA GLY A 185 0.18 -4.92 -21.44
C GLY A 185 -0.11 -5.62 -22.76
N GLU A 186 0.54 -6.77 -23.00
CA GLU A 186 0.35 -7.57 -24.22
C GLU A 186 -1.08 -8.11 -24.38
N SER A 187 -1.72 -8.44 -23.26
CA SER A 187 -3.14 -8.83 -23.19
C SER A 187 -4.11 -7.63 -23.08
N GLY A 188 -3.62 -6.43 -23.38
CA GLY A 188 -4.34 -5.15 -23.35
C GLY A 188 -4.88 -4.72 -21.98
N ILE A 189 -4.21 -5.14 -20.93
CA ILE A 189 -4.41 -4.68 -19.56
C ILE A 189 -3.66 -3.36 -19.35
N PHE A 190 -4.25 -2.40 -18.63
CA PHE A 190 -3.60 -1.13 -18.35
C PHE A 190 -2.87 -1.13 -17.01
N ALA A 191 -1.59 -0.77 -17.02
CA ALA A 191 -0.86 -0.38 -15.84
C ALA A 191 -0.79 1.15 -15.76
N VAL A 192 -1.09 1.70 -14.58
CA VAL A 192 -0.86 3.10 -14.25
C VAL A 192 0.35 3.15 -13.34
N ALA A 193 1.50 3.51 -13.91
CA ALA A 193 2.79 3.53 -13.26
C ALA A 193 3.25 4.96 -12.99
N THR A 194 3.86 5.18 -11.83
CA THR A 194 4.44 6.46 -11.45
C THR A 194 5.59 6.80 -12.40
N PRO A 195 5.61 7.94 -13.08
CA PRO A 195 6.71 8.29 -13.96
C PRO A 195 8.03 8.32 -13.20
N ASN A 196 9.09 7.73 -13.76
CA ASN A 196 10.42 7.71 -13.14
C ASN A 196 10.93 9.12 -12.78
N GLN A 197 10.54 10.12 -13.57
CA GLN A 197 10.81 11.55 -13.33
C GLN A 197 10.35 12.02 -11.95
N VAL A 198 9.25 11.48 -11.40
CA VAL A 198 8.78 11.81 -10.05
C VAL A 198 9.72 11.21 -8.99
N LEU A 199 10.13 9.94 -9.16
CA LEU A 199 11.01 9.25 -8.22
C LEU A 199 12.44 9.79 -8.25
N LEU A 200 12.87 10.33 -9.39
CA LEU A 200 14.21 10.89 -9.61
C LEU A 200 14.23 12.43 -9.58
N ALA A 201 13.13 13.06 -9.19
CA ALA A 201 13.01 14.52 -9.19
C ALA A 201 13.87 15.19 -8.13
N GLY A 202 14.02 14.54 -6.98
CA GLY A 202 14.69 15.07 -5.80
C GLY A 202 16.21 15.14 -5.92
N ARG A 203 16.83 15.81 -4.96
CA ARG A 203 18.27 15.64 -4.68
C ARG A 203 18.57 14.19 -4.27
N SER A 204 17.64 13.58 -3.54
CA SER A 204 17.71 12.17 -3.17
C SER A 204 16.32 11.59 -2.92
N LEU A 205 16.21 10.26 -3.00
CA LEU A 205 15.01 9.51 -2.63
C LEU A 205 15.36 8.50 -1.53
N THR A 206 14.61 8.53 -0.43
CA THR A 206 14.67 7.51 0.62
C THR A 206 13.30 6.86 0.77
N VAL A 207 13.23 5.53 0.66
CA VAL A 207 12.02 4.76 0.91
C VAL A 207 12.22 3.95 2.18
N MET A 208 11.45 4.25 3.23
CA MET A 208 11.46 3.50 4.48
C MET A 208 10.35 2.45 4.44
N THR A 209 10.71 1.18 4.60
CA THR A 209 9.74 0.09 4.64
C THR A 209 10.28 -1.08 5.46
N PHE A 210 9.51 -2.15 5.58
CA PHE A 210 9.98 -3.43 6.06
C PHE A 210 9.67 -4.52 5.03
N LEU A 211 10.56 -5.51 4.90
CA LEU A 211 10.45 -6.61 3.93
C LEU A 211 10.31 -6.07 2.51
N SER A 212 11.23 -5.17 2.15
CA SER A 212 11.22 -4.43 0.88
C SER A 212 11.16 -5.34 -0.33
N GLU A 213 11.71 -6.56 -0.27
CA GLU A 213 11.65 -7.58 -1.33
C GLU A 213 10.25 -7.97 -1.77
N GLY A 214 9.28 -7.82 -0.87
CA GLY A 214 7.87 -8.07 -1.14
C GLY A 214 7.11 -6.85 -1.66
N THR A 215 7.76 -5.70 -1.84
CA THR A 215 7.07 -4.44 -2.14
C THR A 215 7.07 -4.13 -3.63
N TYR A 216 5.97 -3.55 -4.13
CA TYR A 216 5.92 -3.09 -5.52
C TYR A 216 6.90 -1.95 -5.80
N ILE A 217 7.24 -1.12 -4.81
CA ILE A 217 8.22 -0.05 -5.00
C ILE A 217 9.63 -0.58 -5.28
N ARG A 218 10.07 -1.62 -4.56
CA ARG A 218 11.37 -2.25 -4.85
C ARG A 218 11.38 -2.89 -6.23
N ALA A 219 10.36 -3.71 -6.54
CA ALA A 219 10.23 -4.32 -7.86
C ALA A 219 10.16 -3.28 -9.00
N TYR A 220 9.51 -2.13 -8.76
CA TYR A 220 9.47 -1.03 -9.73
C TYR A 220 10.83 -0.36 -9.92
N LEU A 221 11.56 -0.11 -8.84
CA LEU A 221 12.93 0.42 -8.91
C LEU A 221 13.89 -0.56 -9.60
N ASP A 222 13.78 -1.87 -9.33
CA ASP A 222 14.54 -2.92 -10.03
C ASP A 222 14.29 -2.87 -11.55
N MET A 223 13.01 -2.80 -11.94
CA MET A 223 12.62 -2.66 -13.34
C MET A 223 13.17 -1.38 -13.98
N LEU A 224 13.09 -0.24 -13.28
CA LEU A 224 13.61 1.04 -13.78
C LEU A 224 15.14 1.03 -13.90
N ALA A 225 15.85 0.40 -12.96
CA ALA A 225 17.31 0.36 -12.95
C ALA A 225 17.89 -0.39 -14.17
N GLN A 226 17.12 -1.30 -14.78
CA GLN A 226 17.52 -2.01 -16.00
C GLN A 226 17.67 -1.09 -17.22
N SER A 227 16.83 -0.06 -17.32
CA SER A 227 16.82 0.88 -18.46
C SER A 227 17.32 2.28 -18.11
N HIS A 228 17.41 2.61 -16.82
CA HIS A 228 17.82 3.92 -16.32
C HIS A 228 18.83 3.76 -15.17
N PRO A 229 20.15 3.86 -15.44
CA PRO A 229 21.19 3.71 -14.40
C PRO A 229 21.02 4.64 -13.19
N LYS A 230 20.43 5.83 -13.38
CA LYS A 230 20.12 6.77 -12.27
C LYS A 230 19.04 6.24 -11.29
N ALA A 231 18.26 5.25 -11.70
CA ALA A 231 17.27 4.57 -10.86
C ALA A 231 17.88 3.43 -10.03
N ALA A 232 19.17 3.12 -10.20
CA ALA A 232 19.88 2.22 -9.31
C ALA A 232 19.73 2.69 -7.86
N PHE A 233 19.59 1.72 -6.97
CA PHE A 233 19.33 1.98 -5.56
C PHE A 233 20.14 1.05 -4.68
N THR A 234 20.31 1.47 -3.43
CA THR A 234 20.93 0.66 -2.38
C THR A 234 19.87 0.28 -1.36
N VAL A 235 19.89 -0.97 -0.92
CA VAL A 235 19.10 -1.43 0.24
C VAL A 235 20.02 -1.40 1.46
N ILE A 236 19.55 -0.78 2.54
CA ILE A 236 20.21 -0.79 3.83
C ILE A 236 19.28 -1.55 4.77
N GLU A 237 19.74 -2.73 5.20
CA GLU A 237 19.04 -3.53 6.20
C GLU A 237 19.47 -3.05 7.58
N GLU A 238 18.53 -2.47 8.34
CA GLU A 238 18.77 -1.94 9.68
C GLU A 238 17.83 -2.59 10.72
N THR A 239 17.31 -3.78 10.43
CA THR A 239 16.46 -4.49 11.38
C THR A 239 17.32 -5.05 12.52
N PRO A 240 17.05 -4.68 13.79
CA PRO A 240 17.76 -5.27 14.92
C PRO A 240 17.58 -6.79 14.96
N ILE A 241 18.65 -7.52 15.27
CA ILE A 241 18.66 -8.99 15.25
C ILE A 241 17.70 -9.56 16.28
N ASP A 242 17.72 -8.99 17.48
CA ASP A 242 16.85 -9.33 18.60
C ASP A 242 15.36 -9.09 18.27
N TRP A 243 15.04 -8.19 17.34
CA TRP A 243 13.66 -7.94 16.93
C TRP A 243 13.00 -9.19 16.34
N ARG A 244 13.70 -9.95 15.50
CA ARG A 244 13.15 -11.19 14.92
C ARG A 244 13.00 -12.28 15.99
N MET A 245 13.94 -12.36 16.94
CA MET A 245 13.85 -13.29 18.06
C MET A 245 12.63 -12.95 18.94
N GLN A 246 12.45 -11.68 19.27
CA GLN A 246 11.31 -11.20 20.03
C GLN A 246 9.99 -11.46 19.27
N ALA A 247 9.96 -11.23 17.95
CA ALA A 247 8.80 -11.54 17.12
C ALA A 247 8.40 -13.02 17.24
N ARG A 248 9.37 -13.94 17.21
CA ARG A 248 9.14 -15.39 17.38
C ARG A 248 8.58 -15.73 18.76
N GLU A 249 9.07 -15.08 19.82
CA GLU A 249 8.60 -15.32 21.19
C GLU A 249 7.20 -14.75 21.44
N LEU A 250 6.90 -13.59 20.87
CA LEU A 250 5.64 -12.88 21.12
C LEU A 250 4.49 -13.36 20.24
N VAL A 251 4.75 -13.90 19.05
CA VAL A 251 3.69 -14.25 18.10
C VAL A 251 3.34 -15.74 18.16
N ALA A 252 2.15 -16.05 18.66
CA ALA A 252 1.57 -17.38 18.58
C ALA A 252 0.67 -17.51 17.34
N VAL A 253 1.01 -18.42 16.42
CA VAL A 253 0.21 -18.70 15.22
C VAL A 253 -0.69 -19.90 15.45
N GLU A 254 -1.98 -19.76 15.14
CA GLU A 254 -2.96 -20.83 15.24
C GLU A 254 -3.66 -21.11 13.90
N GLU A 255 -3.90 -22.39 13.62
CA GLU A 255 -4.77 -22.79 12.53
C GLU A 255 -6.24 -22.45 12.83
N LEU A 256 -6.94 -21.89 11.85
CA LEU A 256 -8.41 -21.82 11.83
C LEU A 256 -8.93 -22.72 10.70
N ALA A 257 -9.29 -23.96 11.04
CA ALA A 257 -9.78 -24.91 10.05
C ALA A 257 -11.04 -24.41 9.33
N LEU A 258 -10.96 -24.32 7.99
CA LEU A 258 -12.09 -24.04 7.12
C LEU A 258 -12.27 -25.18 6.12
N PRO A 259 -13.52 -25.49 5.70
CA PRO A 259 -13.76 -26.48 4.66
C PRO A 259 -13.10 -26.13 3.32
N LYS A 260 -12.70 -27.14 2.54
CA LYS A 260 -12.00 -26.97 1.25
C LYS A 260 -12.74 -26.11 0.21
N HIS A 261 -14.06 -26.00 0.31
CA HIS A 261 -14.86 -25.18 -0.62
C HIS A 261 -14.74 -23.66 -0.33
N VAL A 262 -14.21 -23.28 0.82
CA VAL A 262 -14.01 -21.88 1.19
C VAL A 262 -12.72 -21.36 0.55
N SER A 263 -12.84 -20.33 -0.28
CA SER A 263 -11.70 -19.62 -0.86
C SER A 263 -11.57 -18.23 -0.27
N LEU A 264 -10.36 -17.88 0.17
CA LEU A 264 -10.05 -16.59 0.82
C LEU A 264 -9.30 -15.62 -0.10
N SER A 265 -9.17 -15.91 -1.40
CA SER A 265 -8.55 -14.96 -2.34
C SER A 265 -9.42 -13.71 -2.48
N PHE A 266 -8.81 -12.54 -2.62
CA PHE A 266 -9.55 -11.27 -2.74
C PHE A 266 -10.57 -11.31 -3.89
N SER A 267 -10.21 -11.88 -5.05
CA SER A 267 -11.11 -12.01 -6.21
C SER A 267 -12.32 -12.91 -5.97
N ARG A 268 -12.24 -13.86 -5.02
CA ARG A 268 -13.39 -14.65 -4.58
C ARG A 268 -14.20 -13.92 -3.51
N GLN A 269 -13.53 -13.16 -2.64
CA GLN A 269 -14.19 -12.32 -1.64
C GLN A 269 -14.97 -11.16 -2.25
N THR A 270 -14.61 -10.63 -3.42
CA THR A 270 -15.41 -9.57 -4.06
C THR A 270 -16.72 -10.08 -4.68
N ARG A 271 -16.92 -11.40 -4.75
CA ARG A 271 -18.15 -12.02 -5.23
C ARG A 271 -19.11 -12.27 -4.07
N ARG A 272 -20.41 -12.40 -4.37
CA ARG A 272 -21.40 -12.82 -3.37
C ARG A 272 -21.05 -14.23 -2.87
N SER A 273 -20.99 -14.39 -1.54
CA SER A 273 -20.80 -15.69 -0.90
C SER A 273 -22.10 -16.47 -0.87
N THR A 274 -22.00 -17.78 -1.03
CA THR A 274 -23.13 -18.68 -0.79
C THR A 274 -23.43 -18.75 0.70
N ASP A 275 -24.69 -19.05 1.08
CA ASP A 275 -25.06 -19.19 2.49
C ASP A 275 -24.26 -20.29 3.20
N THR A 276 -23.94 -21.38 2.50
CA THR A 276 -23.04 -22.45 2.99
C THR A 276 -21.67 -21.88 3.38
N THR A 277 -21.04 -21.08 2.51
CA THR A 277 -19.75 -20.44 2.79
C THR A 277 -19.83 -19.53 4.01
N CYS A 278 -20.88 -18.69 4.08
CA CYS A 278 -21.12 -17.80 5.21
C CYS A 278 -21.27 -18.57 6.53
N LYS A 279 -22.03 -19.66 6.54
CA LYS A 279 -22.20 -20.53 7.72
C LYS A 279 -20.90 -21.22 8.11
N SER A 280 -20.12 -21.72 7.15
CA SER A 280 -18.84 -22.36 7.43
C SER A 280 -17.85 -21.39 8.09
N ILE A 281 -17.66 -20.20 7.51
CA ILE A 281 -16.77 -19.17 8.08
C ILE A 281 -17.30 -18.71 9.44
N GLY A 282 -18.58 -18.33 9.53
CA GLY A 282 -19.13 -17.82 10.78
C GLY A 282 -19.14 -18.86 11.90
N SER A 283 -19.42 -20.13 11.61
CA SER A 283 -19.33 -21.21 12.62
C SER A 283 -17.90 -21.40 13.11
N ALA A 284 -16.91 -21.37 12.21
CA ALA A 284 -15.49 -21.45 12.57
C ALA A 284 -15.07 -20.28 13.48
N LEU A 285 -15.46 -19.05 13.12
CA LEU A 285 -15.21 -17.85 13.93
C LEU A 285 -15.92 -17.92 15.30
N LYS A 286 -17.19 -18.33 15.33
CA LYS A 286 -17.93 -18.53 16.58
C LYS A 286 -17.22 -19.53 17.49
N ASN A 287 -16.79 -20.66 16.95
CA ASN A 287 -16.08 -21.69 17.72
C ASN A 287 -14.70 -21.21 18.19
N LEU A 288 -13.97 -20.44 17.37
CA LEU A 288 -12.74 -19.77 17.76
C LEU A 288 -12.97 -18.90 19.01
N LEU A 289 -13.96 -17.99 18.96
CA LEU A 289 -14.27 -17.09 20.08
C LEU A 289 -14.71 -17.83 21.35
N TYR A 290 -15.65 -18.76 21.24
CA TYR A 290 -16.29 -19.37 22.42
C TYR A 290 -15.52 -20.55 23.02
N ARG A 291 -14.65 -21.21 22.24
CA ARG A 291 -13.91 -22.39 22.70
C ARG A 291 -12.44 -22.10 22.95
N ARG A 292 -11.74 -21.55 21.96
CA ARG A 292 -10.29 -21.32 22.04
C ARG A 292 -9.93 -19.99 22.68
N TRP A 293 -10.65 -18.93 22.33
CA TRP A 293 -10.44 -17.57 22.85
C TRP A 293 -11.47 -17.21 23.93
N LYS A 294 -11.84 -18.19 24.76
CA LYS A 294 -12.84 -18.01 25.81
C LYS A 294 -12.36 -16.95 26.80
N GLY A 295 -13.14 -15.89 26.98
CA GLY A 295 -12.84 -14.77 27.87
C GLY A 295 -12.11 -13.60 27.20
N VAL A 296 -11.73 -13.72 25.93
CA VAL A 296 -11.17 -12.59 25.17
C VAL A 296 -12.29 -11.63 24.79
N GLU A 297 -12.13 -10.37 25.15
CA GLU A 297 -13.05 -9.32 24.71
C GLU A 297 -12.95 -9.12 23.20
N ARG A 298 -14.10 -9.02 22.53
CA ARG A 298 -14.17 -8.87 21.07
C ARG A 298 -13.43 -7.62 20.59
N THR A 299 -13.50 -6.54 21.36
CA THR A 299 -12.81 -5.28 21.10
C THR A 299 -11.30 -5.45 20.97
N ASN A 300 -10.70 -6.40 21.70
CA ASN A 300 -9.27 -6.72 21.67
C ASN A 300 -8.87 -7.65 20.50
N ILE A 301 -9.79 -7.94 19.60
CA ILE A 301 -9.56 -8.76 18.42
C ILE A 301 -9.62 -7.87 17.19
N ILE A 302 -8.59 -7.91 16.35
CA ILE A 302 -8.66 -7.39 14.99
C ILE A 302 -8.92 -8.50 13.98
N LEU A 303 -9.61 -8.17 12.89
CA LEU A 303 -9.86 -9.09 11.79
C LEU A 303 -9.70 -8.38 10.45
N THR A 304 -9.17 -9.09 9.46
CA THR A 304 -9.15 -8.60 8.08
C THR A 304 -9.82 -9.56 7.10
N CYS A 305 -10.61 -8.98 6.20
CA CYS A 305 -11.27 -9.59 5.05
C CYS A 305 -11.77 -8.47 4.13
N ALA A 306 -12.37 -8.80 2.98
CA ALA A 306 -12.99 -7.79 2.13
C ALA A 306 -14.11 -7.08 2.90
N ARG A 307 -14.19 -5.75 2.75
CA ARG A 307 -15.05 -4.91 3.59
C ARG A 307 -16.52 -5.34 3.54
N ASP A 308 -17.02 -5.68 2.37
CA ASP A 308 -18.41 -6.13 2.12
C ASP A 308 -18.72 -7.51 2.75
N LYS A 309 -17.69 -8.24 3.15
CA LYS A 309 -17.83 -9.50 3.90
C LYS A 309 -18.00 -9.29 5.38
N TRP A 310 -17.43 -8.22 5.93
CA TRP A 310 -17.63 -7.88 7.33
C TRP A 310 -18.80 -6.93 7.57
N PHE A 311 -19.03 -5.98 6.65
CA PHE A 311 -20.07 -4.96 6.74
C PHE A 311 -20.98 -4.97 5.52
N GLU A 312 -22.28 -4.92 5.75
CA GLU A 312 -23.28 -4.82 4.68
C GLU A 312 -23.41 -3.39 4.12
N ASP A 313 -23.23 -2.36 4.95
CA ASP A 313 -23.34 -0.96 4.55
C ASP A 313 -22.02 -0.18 4.67
N ARG A 314 -21.96 0.98 3.99
CA ARG A 314 -20.78 1.87 4.01
C ARG A 314 -20.49 2.47 5.38
N LYS A 315 -21.50 2.60 6.24
CA LYS A 315 -21.32 3.10 7.61
C LYS A 315 -20.89 2.02 8.61
N GLY A 316 -20.85 0.75 8.19
CA GLY A 316 -20.38 -0.36 9.04
C GLY A 316 -21.37 -0.76 10.14
N ARG A 317 -22.64 -0.40 9.99
CA ARG A 317 -23.70 -0.59 10.99
C ARG A 317 -24.28 -2.00 10.97
N TYR A 318 -24.25 -2.66 9.82
CA TYR A 318 -24.90 -3.96 9.65
C TYR A 318 -23.89 -5.06 9.33
N ALA A 319 -24.14 -6.24 9.90
CA ALA A 319 -23.26 -7.40 9.75
C ALA A 319 -23.25 -7.90 8.30
N GLY A 320 -22.07 -7.93 7.69
CA GLY A 320 -21.85 -8.50 6.37
C GLY A 320 -21.97 -10.02 6.33
N GLN A 321 -21.75 -10.56 5.13
CA GLN A 321 -21.96 -11.98 4.80
C GLN A 321 -21.22 -12.96 5.73
N TRP A 322 -19.98 -12.64 6.11
CA TRP A 322 -19.16 -13.50 6.97
C TRP A 322 -19.33 -13.17 8.46
N ALA A 323 -19.73 -11.94 8.78
CA ALA A 323 -19.98 -11.50 10.15
C ALA A 323 -21.28 -12.08 10.72
N LYS A 324 -22.32 -12.28 9.90
CA LYS A 324 -23.67 -12.69 10.32
C LYS A 324 -23.73 -13.90 11.26
N TYR A 325 -22.95 -14.95 10.99
CA TYR A 325 -22.97 -16.19 11.78
C TYR A 325 -21.83 -16.30 12.80
N SER A 326 -20.94 -15.30 12.85
CA SER A 326 -19.70 -15.33 13.64
C SER A 326 -19.89 -15.13 15.15
N ARG A 327 -20.97 -14.46 15.57
CA ARG A 327 -21.13 -13.88 16.92
C ARG A 327 -19.99 -12.94 17.35
N MET A 328 -19.20 -12.47 16.40
CA MET A 328 -18.12 -11.49 16.57
C MET A 328 -18.55 -10.07 16.19
N PHE A 329 -19.62 -9.92 15.40
CA PHE A 329 -20.21 -8.62 15.11
C PHE A 329 -20.92 -8.06 16.35
N GLY A 330 -20.64 -6.81 16.70
CA GLY A 330 -21.23 -6.13 17.84
C GLY A 330 -22.74 -5.94 17.70
N ARG A 331 -23.47 -6.00 18.82
CA ARG A 331 -24.95 -5.93 18.83
C ARG A 331 -25.49 -4.53 18.52
N ASP A 332 -24.79 -3.49 18.95
CA ASP A 332 -25.18 -2.09 18.73
C ASP A 332 -24.46 -1.52 17.52
N TYR A 333 -24.92 -1.91 16.33
CA TYR A 333 -24.34 -1.47 15.06
C TYR A 333 -22.83 -1.73 14.92
N GLY A 334 -22.36 -2.88 15.43
CA GLY A 334 -20.94 -3.24 15.44
C GLY A 334 -20.17 -2.79 16.68
N LYS A 335 -20.74 -1.97 17.56
CA LYS A 335 -20.13 -1.58 18.84
C LYS A 335 -19.84 -2.79 19.72
N ASP A 336 -18.70 -2.76 20.40
CA ASP A 336 -18.15 -3.85 21.22
C ASP A 336 -17.93 -5.16 20.45
N GLY A 337 -17.89 -5.07 19.12
CA GLY A 337 -17.53 -6.16 18.22
C GLY A 337 -16.03 -6.25 17.97
N VAL A 338 -15.66 -7.24 17.15
CA VAL A 338 -14.32 -7.38 16.60
C VAL A 338 -14.03 -6.21 15.67
N GLN A 339 -12.80 -5.70 15.75
CA GLN A 339 -12.35 -4.54 15.00
C GLN A 339 -11.92 -4.96 13.60
N TRP A 340 -12.66 -4.53 12.58
CA TRP A 340 -12.26 -4.81 11.20
C TRP A 340 -11.21 -3.81 10.74
N LEU A 341 -10.11 -4.33 10.19
CA LEU A 341 -9.00 -3.54 9.70
C LEU A 341 -8.70 -3.95 8.24
N PRO A 342 -8.70 -3.01 7.26
CA PRO A 342 -8.24 -3.33 5.91
C PRO A 342 -6.84 -3.95 5.94
N ASN A 343 -6.60 -4.98 5.12
CA ASN A 343 -5.31 -5.66 5.06
C ASN A 343 -4.15 -4.73 4.69
N LYS A 344 -4.41 -3.71 3.86
CA LYS A 344 -3.42 -2.70 3.44
C LYS A 344 -3.24 -1.54 4.42
N THR A 345 -3.76 -1.66 5.64
CA THR A 345 -3.67 -0.57 6.61
C THR A 345 -2.22 -0.39 7.07
N ARG A 346 -1.71 0.85 6.95
CA ARG A 346 -0.35 1.26 7.29
C ARG A 346 -0.40 2.51 8.17
N GLY A 347 0.67 2.81 8.90
CA GLY A 347 0.81 4.06 9.67
C GLY A 347 -0.10 4.25 10.90
N THR A 348 -1.17 3.48 11.10
CA THR A 348 -2.05 3.65 12.30
C THR A 348 -1.48 2.99 13.56
N ASN A 349 -1.78 3.60 14.71
CA ASN A 349 -1.55 3.08 16.07
C ASN A 349 -2.87 2.72 16.81
N ASP A 350 -4.02 2.84 16.13
CA ASP A 350 -5.34 2.75 16.79
C ASP A 350 -5.64 1.37 17.37
N TYR A 351 -4.93 0.33 16.93
CA TYR A 351 -5.20 -1.07 17.29
C TYR A 351 -4.10 -1.72 18.13
N LYS A 352 -3.14 -0.93 18.64
CA LYS A 352 -1.99 -1.44 19.41
C LYS A 352 -2.37 -2.17 20.70
N TYR A 353 -3.60 -2.06 21.15
CA TYR A 353 -4.11 -2.78 22.32
C TYR A 353 -4.59 -4.21 21.98
N ALA A 354 -4.81 -4.51 20.69
CA ALA A 354 -5.39 -5.77 20.25
C ALA A 354 -4.47 -6.94 20.60
N SER A 355 -5.02 -7.94 21.29
CA SER A 355 -4.31 -9.13 21.76
C SER A 355 -4.43 -10.32 20.83
N HIS A 356 -5.42 -10.30 19.94
CA HIS A 356 -5.70 -11.36 19.00
C HIS A 356 -5.96 -10.81 17.60
N ALA A 357 -5.63 -11.59 16.58
CA ALA A 357 -5.79 -11.21 15.20
C ALA A 357 -6.32 -12.36 14.34
N ILE A 358 -7.19 -12.07 13.37
CA ILE A 358 -7.73 -13.07 12.43
C ILE A 358 -7.45 -12.62 10.99
N TYR A 359 -6.63 -13.36 10.26
CA TYR A 359 -6.22 -13.02 8.90
C TYR A 359 -6.99 -13.83 7.84
N LEU A 360 -8.19 -13.38 7.44
CA LEU A 360 -9.03 -14.08 6.46
C LEU A 360 -8.69 -13.69 5.02
N TYR A 361 -7.43 -13.84 4.62
CA TYR A 361 -6.98 -13.63 3.26
C TYR A 361 -6.04 -14.72 2.79
N SER A 362 -6.19 -15.13 1.53
CA SER A 362 -5.13 -15.76 0.74
C SER A 362 -4.52 -14.67 -0.13
N MET A 363 -3.50 -13.98 0.38
CA MET A 363 -2.97 -12.75 -0.22
C MET A 363 -2.12 -13.05 -1.45
N SER A 364 -2.43 -12.45 -2.58
CA SER A 364 -1.60 -12.53 -3.79
C SER A 364 -1.46 -11.13 -4.37
N PRO A 365 -0.29 -10.76 -4.91
CA PRO A 365 -0.18 -9.57 -5.73
C PRO A 365 -1.12 -9.65 -6.93
N ASN A 366 -1.43 -8.49 -7.51
CA ASN A 366 -2.21 -8.43 -8.72
C ASN A 366 -1.36 -9.00 -9.87
N PRO A 367 -1.79 -10.07 -10.57
CA PRO A 367 -1.02 -10.68 -11.65
C PRO A 367 -0.63 -9.69 -12.74
N MET A 368 -1.48 -8.70 -12.99
CA MET A 368 -1.24 -7.65 -13.97
C MET A 368 -0.09 -6.73 -13.57
N VAL A 369 -0.04 -6.38 -12.28
CA VAL A 369 1.08 -5.61 -11.71
C VAL A 369 2.36 -6.45 -11.76
N GLN A 370 2.29 -7.74 -11.44
CA GLN A 370 3.48 -8.62 -11.53
C GLN A 370 4.03 -8.72 -12.94
N ASN A 371 3.16 -8.91 -13.93
CA ASN A 371 3.56 -8.99 -15.33
C ASN A 371 4.20 -7.67 -15.78
N PHE A 372 3.60 -6.53 -15.44
CA PHE A 372 4.17 -5.22 -15.75
C PHE A 372 5.55 -5.03 -15.12
N LEU A 373 5.73 -5.46 -13.87
CA LEU A 373 6.98 -5.34 -13.12
C LEU A 373 8.03 -6.41 -13.46
N GLY A 374 7.71 -7.39 -14.31
CA GLY A 374 8.62 -8.51 -14.60
C GLY A 374 8.90 -9.45 -13.42
N VAL A 375 8.02 -9.47 -12.41
CA VAL A 375 8.18 -10.27 -11.16
C VAL A 375 7.11 -11.34 -11.01
N SER A 376 6.67 -11.92 -12.12
CA SER A 376 5.67 -12.99 -12.15
C SER A 376 6.20 -14.26 -11.47
N GLY A 377 5.29 -15.00 -10.84
CA GLY A 377 5.59 -16.27 -10.18
C GLY A 377 5.39 -16.27 -8.66
N GLN A 378 5.54 -17.46 -8.09
CA GLN A 378 5.19 -17.72 -6.68
C GLN A 378 6.16 -17.06 -5.70
N GLY A 379 7.46 -16.97 -6.03
CA GLY A 379 8.46 -16.39 -5.14
C GLY A 379 8.17 -14.93 -4.75
N PHE A 380 7.91 -14.06 -5.73
CA PHE A 380 7.50 -12.68 -5.43
C PHE A 380 6.13 -12.63 -4.75
N ALA A 381 5.19 -13.50 -5.15
CA ALA A 381 3.87 -13.54 -4.55
C ALA A 381 3.91 -13.85 -3.05
N ASP A 382 4.80 -14.75 -2.62
CA ASP A 382 4.96 -15.12 -1.21
C ASP A 382 5.66 -14.01 -0.41
N ARG A 383 6.70 -13.37 -0.97
CA ARG A 383 7.34 -12.20 -0.34
C ARG A 383 6.37 -11.04 -0.18
N TYR A 384 5.56 -10.76 -1.20
CA TYR A 384 4.51 -9.74 -1.14
C TYR A 384 3.46 -10.07 -0.08
N ALA A 385 3.03 -11.33 -0.04
CA ALA A 385 2.05 -11.80 0.94
C ALA A 385 2.57 -11.68 2.39
N LEU A 386 3.84 -12.00 2.61
CA LEU A 386 4.52 -11.85 3.90
C LEU A 386 4.61 -10.37 4.31
N ALA A 387 5.11 -9.49 3.42
CA ALA A 387 5.28 -8.07 3.71
C ALA A 387 3.97 -7.39 4.14
N GLU A 388 2.87 -7.66 3.44
CA GLU A 388 1.55 -7.11 3.78
C GLU A 388 1.01 -7.69 5.09
N MET A 389 1.19 -8.99 5.32
CA MET A 389 0.69 -9.67 6.53
C MET A 389 1.43 -9.22 7.79
N VAL A 390 2.75 -9.10 7.74
CA VAL A 390 3.58 -8.61 8.86
C VAL A 390 3.19 -7.17 9.21
N GLN A 391 3.04 -6.31 8.20
CA GLN A 391 2.62 -4.92 8.40
C GLN A 391 1.26 -4.80 9.11
N TRP A 392 0.32 -5.69 8.76
CA TRP A 392 -0.99 -5.77 9.38
C TRP A 392 -0.94 -6.33 10.81
N ILE A 393 -0.20 -7.42 11.06
CA ILE A 393 -0.04 -8.03 12.39
C ILE A 393 0.62 -7.04 13.37
N TRP A 394 1.61 -6.26 12.91
CA TRP A 394 2.27 -5.23 13.73
C TRP A 394 1.43 -3.97 13.97
N ARG A 395 0.14 -3.99 13.64
CA ARG A 395 -0.84 -3.03 14.18
C ARG A 395 -1.40 -3.44 15.53
N THR A 396 -1.15 -4.67 15.97
CA THR A 396 -1.53 -5.21 17.28
C THR A 396 -0.50 -4.87 18.36
N ARG A 397 -0.73 -5.38 19.58
CA ARG A 397 0.16 -5.17 20.73
C ARG A 397 1.56 -5.75 20.61
N VAL A 398 1.83 -6.61 19.62
CA VAL A 398 3.19 -7.09 19.33
C VAL A 398 4.17 -5.96 19.01
N ARG A 399 3.66 -4.85 18.46
CA ARG A 399 4.44 -3.64 18.23
C ARG A 399 5.00 -3.03 19.51
N ASP A 400 4.26 -3.15 20.61
CA ASP A 400 4.64 -2.64 21.93
C ASP A 400 5.38 -3.72 22.75
N GLY A 401 5.87 -4.79 22.10
CA GLY A 401 6.58 -5.87 22.77
C GLY A 401 5.68 -6.82 23.57
N LEU A 402 4.37 -6.85 23.30
CA LEU A 402 3.40 -7.68 24.02
C LEU A 402 2.94 -8.89 23.18
N PRO A 403 2.69 -10.07 23.78
CA PRO A 403 2.40 -11.29 23.02
C PRO A 403 1.10 -11.20 22.19
N VAL A 404 1.01 -11.73 20.97
CA VAL A 404 -0.23 -11.73 20.16
C VAL A 404 -0.55 -13.14 19.67
N VAL A 405 -1.85 -13.49 19.63
CA VAL A 405 -2.33 -14.73 19.02
C VAL A 405 -2.94 -14.45 17.65
N VAL A 406 -2.47 -15.11 16.60
CA VAL A 406 -2.89 -14.88 15.21
C VAL A 406 -3.52 -16.14 14.62
N ALA A 407 -4.81 -16.09 14.30
CA ALA A 407 -5.51 -17.16 13.61
C ALA A 407 -5.40 -16.99 12.09
N ILE A 408 -4.76 -17.95 11.42
CA ILE A 408 -4.56 -17.96 9.97
C ILE A 408 -5.17 -19.23 9.36
N PRO A 409 -6.34 -19.12 8.69
CA PRO A 409 -7.01 -20.26 8.07
C PRO A 409 -6.33 -20.75 6.78
N ASP A 410 -5.78 -19.84 5.97
CA ASP A 410 -5.14 -20.22 4.71
C ASP A 410 -3.81 -20.90 4.96
N LYS A 411 -3.67 -22.15 4.50
CA LYS A 411 -2.47 -22.96 4.73
C LYS A 411 -1.21 -22.31 4.16
N ARG A 412 -1.28 -21.71 2.96
CA ARG A 412 -0.12 -21.09 2.33
C ARG A 412 0.34 -19.88 3.14
N MET A 413 -0.58 -18.98 3.49
CA MET A 413 -0.25 -17.81 4.31
C MET A 413 0.34 -18.21 5.66
N ARG A 414 -0.21 -19.23 6.30
CA ARG A 414 0.29 -19.75 7.57
C ARG A 414 1.71 -20.29 7.43
N THR A 415 1.98 -21.13 6.42
CA THR A 415 3.32 -21.66 6.15
C THR A 415 4.34 -20.56 5.86
N ILE A 416 3.97 -19.54 5.08
CA ILE A 416 4.84 -18.39 4.81
C ILE A 416 5.20 -17.68 6.12
N PHE A 417 4.20 -17.40 6.97
CA PHE A 417 4.43 -16.67 8.22
C PHE A 417 5.23 -17.47 9.24
N GLU A 418 4.85 -18.73 9.47
CA GLU A 418 5.54 -19.63 10.38
C GLU A 418 6.98 -19.91 9.91
N GLY A 419 7.17 -20.06 8.60
CA GLY A 419 8.50 -20.18 8.00
C GLY A 419 9.35 -18.95 8.29
N TRP A 420 8.83 -17.76 8.07
CA TRP A 420 9.52 -16.50 8.36
C TRP A 420 9.83 -16.31 9.86
N LEU A 421 8.93 -16.66 10.76
CA LEU A 421 9.15 -16.58 12.22
C LEU A 421 10.20 -17.57 12.71
N ASN A 422 10.32 -18.73 12.07
CA ASN A 422 11.18 -19.83 12.53
C ASN A 422 12.45 -20.02 11.69
N ASN A 423 12.64 -19.25 10.61
CA ASN A 423 13.82 -19.38 9.75
C ASN A 423 15.08 -19.04 10.56
N THR A 424 15.76 -20.07 11.02
CA THR A 424 16.87 -19.98 11.96
C THR A 424 18.17 -19.69 11.22
N ASP A 425 18.28 -20.03 9.93
CA ASP A 425 19.47 -19.77 9.12
C ASP A 425 19.69 -18.27 8.91
N GLU A 426 18.63 -17.50 8.61
CA GLU A 426 18.71 -16.02 8.62
C GLU A 426 19.03 -15.48 10.02
N ILE A 427 18.58 -16.13 11.09
CA ILE A 427 18.88 -15.68 12.47
C ILE A 427 20.35 -15.95 12.82
N ILE A 428 20.90 -17.08 12.38
CA ILE A 428 22.32 -17.44 12.57
C ILE A 428 23.20 -16.52 11.73
N ASP A 429 22.90 -16.33 10.44
CA ASP A 429 23.64 -15.42 9.55
C ASP A 429 23.61 -13.98 10.08
N LEU A 430 22.47 -13.53 10.63
CA LEU A 430 22.34 -12.23 11.28
C LEU A 430 23.20 -12.13 12.55
N VAL A 431 23.23 -13.18 13.39
CA VAL A 431 24.04 -13.23 14.61
C VAL A 431 25.55 -13.32 14.31
N GLU A 432 25.95 -13.99 13.23
CA GLU A 432 27.35 -14.08 12.80
C GLU A 432 27.84 -12.78 12.11
N ALA A 433 26.94 -11.95 11.60
CA ALA A 433 27.25 -10.67 10.93
C ALA A 433 27.29 -9.44 11.86
N ALA A 434 26.85 -9.55 13.12
CA ALA A 434 26.93 -8.50 14.14
C ALA A 434 28.10 -8.70 15.12
#